data_AF-A0A1J8QIU7-F1
#
_entry.id   AF-A0A1J8QIU7-F1
#
_cell.length_a   1.000
_cell.length_b   1.000
_cell.length_c   1.000
_cell.angle_alpha   90.00
_cell.angle_beta   90.00
_cell.angle_gamma   90.00
#
_symmetry.space_group_name_H-M   'P 1'
#
loop_
_entity.id
_entity.type
_entity.pdbx_description
1 polymer ?
#
loop_
_entity_poly.entity_id
_entity_poly.type
_entity_poly.pdbx_seq_one_letter_code
_entity_poly.pdbx_strand_id
1 'polypeptide(L)'
;MYPGPENSGYNHRQGYICADGARQVSKNDLPPPWPQLPGIFSEGKHFHPCAFLETVKQIYEQEAFVRMLLDRSTTLESGTVLFKLYEDVEVGTSTSDGLMTVHGDIKHVRVEYLQEHRPPSS
;
A
#
# COMPACT_ATOMS: atom_id res chain seq x y z
N MET A 1 -20.57 3.70 4.50
CA MET A 1 -21.41 4.36 3.47
C MET A 1 -21.41 3.48 2.24
N TYR A 2 -22.57 3.28 1.61
CA TYR A 2 -22.62 2.61 0.31
C TYR A 2 -22.10 3.54 -0.80
N PRO A 3 -21.47 3.01 -1.87
CA PRO A 3 -20.88 3.81 -2.93
C PRO A 3 -21.91 4.59 -3.78
N GLY A 4 -23.19 4.20 -3.76
CA GLY A 4 -24.27 4.89 -4.46
C GLY A 4 -25.32 5.51 -3.52
N PRO A 5 -26.15 6.45 -4.03
CA PRO A 5 -27.32 6.97 -3.32
C PRO A 5 -28.31 5.86 -2.97
N GLU A 6 -29.21 6.10 -2.01
CA GLU A 6 -30.26 5.12 -1.63
C GLU A 6 -30.98 4.55 -2.87
N ASN A 7 -31.17 3.22 -2.89
CA ASN A 7 -31.74 2.45 -4.02
C ASN A 7 -30.94 2.44 -5.33
N SER A 8 -29.68 2.90 -5.33
CA SER A 8 -28.79 2.72 -6.48
C SER A 8 -28.53 1.24 -6.77
N GLY A 9 -28.47 0.85 -8.05
CA GLY A 9 -28.05 -0.50 -8.47
C GLY A 9 -26.61 -0.85 -8.07
N TYR A 10 -25.79 0.15 -7.72
CA TYR A 10 -24.46 -0.02 -7.12
C TYR A 10 -24.51 -0.45 -5.65
N ASN A 11 -25.66 -0.25 -4.99
CA ASN A 11 -25.88 -0.70 -3.62
C ASN A 11 -26.52 -2.09 -3.71
N HIS A 12 -25.75 -3.13 -3.39
CA HIS A 12 -26.31 -4.47 -3.33
C HIS A 12 -27.44 -4.55 -2.29
N ARG A 13 -28.42 -5.44 -2.51
CA ARG A 13 -29.50 -5.66 -1.55
C ARG A 13 -28.93 -6.19 -0.23
N GLN A 14 -29.40 -5.62 0.88
CA GLN A 14 -29.08 -6.06 2.24
C GLN A 14 -29.44 -7.55 2.39
N GLY A 15 -28.45 -8.44 2.36
CA GLY A 15 -28.71 -9.86 2.65
C GLY A 15 -27.82 -10.94 2.05
N TYR A 16 -26.96 -10.69 1.06
CA TYR A 16 -26.33 -11.83 0.35
C TYR A 16 -24.81 -11.74 0.20
N ILE A 17 -24.26 -10.97 -0.75
CA ILE A 17 -22.83 -11.01 -1.09
C ILE A 17 -22.35 -9.59 -1.46
N CYS A 18 -21.20 -9.17 -0.91
CA CYS A 18 -20.52 -7.91 -1.23
C CYS A 18 -19.82 -7.94 -2.59
N ALA A 19 -19.45 -6.76 -3.11
CA ALA A 19 -18.66 -6.65 -4.34
C ALA A 19 -17.27 -7.32 -4.24
N ASP A 20 -16.74 -7.46 -3.03
CA ASP A 20 -15.50 -8.19 -2.70
C ASP A 20 -15.69 -9.72 -2.57
N GLY A 21 -16.91 -10.21 -2.82
CA GLY A 21 -17.27 -11.62 -2.73
C GLY A 21 -17.58 -12.12 -1.31
N ALA A 22 -17.49 -11.28 -0.29
CA ALA A 22 -17.74 -11.66 1.10
C ALA A 22 -19.24 -11.69 1.46
N ARG A 23 -19.62 -12.54 2.41
CA ARG A 23 -21.01 -12.64 2.90
C ARG A 23 -21.26 -11.64 4.03
N GLN A 24 -22.33 -10.84 3.93
CA GLN A 24 -22.70 -9.81 4.92
C GLN A 24 -23.72 -10.25 5.97
N VAL A 25 -24.36 -11.42 5.78
CA VAL A 25 -25.31 -11.97 6.75
C VAL A 25 -24.96 -13.43 7.01
N SER A 26 -24.56 -13.72 8.24
CA SER A 26 -24.37 -15.07 8.75
C SER A 26 -25.23 -15.26 10.00
N LYS A 27 -25.77 -16.46 10.18
CA LYS A 27 -26.52 -16.82 11.39
C LYS A 27 -25.60 -17.19 12.56
N ASN A 28 -24.35 -17.54 12.26
CA ASN A 28 -23.45 -18.17 13.21
C ASN A 28 -22.30 -17.23 13.65
N ASP A 29 -21.85 -16.34 12.76
CA ASP A 29 -20.67 -15.50 12.96
C ASP A 29 -20.92 -14.06 12.49
N LEU A 30 -20.10 -13.13 13.00
CA LEU A 30 -20.06 -11.78 12.45
C LEU A 30 -19.46 -11.80 11.03
N PRO A 31 -20.07 -11.08 10.07
CA PRO A 31 -19.51 -10.99 8.73
C PRO A 31 -18.16 -10.24 8.74
N PRO A 32 -17.27 -10.51 7.77
CA PRO A 32 -16.04 -9.73 7.63
C PRO A 32 -16.36 -8.26 7.33
N PRO A 33 -15.53 -7.32 7.80
CA PRO A 33 -15.73 -5.90 7.56
C PRO A 33 -15.62 -5.58 6.06
N TRP A 34 -16.39 -4.61 5.58
CA TRP A 34 -16.29 -4.17 4.19
C TRP A 34 -15.36 -2.94 4.07
N PRO A 35 -14.54 -2.80 3.00
CA PRO A 35 -14.29 -3.79 1.95
C PRO A 35 -13.20 -4.79 2.33
N GLN A 36 -13.35 -6.03 1.89
CA GLN A 36 -12.28 -7.02 1.86
C GLN A 36 -11.48 -6.92 0.57
N LEU A 37 -10.24 -7.43 0.59
CA LEU A 37 -9.41 -7.44 -0.60
C LEU A 37 -9.94 -8.43 -1.64
N PRO A 38 -9.93 -8.08 -2.95
CA PRO A 38 -10.50 -8.92 -4.00
C PRO A 38 -9.87 -10.32 -4.04
N GLY A 39 -10.69 -11.33 -4.34
CA GLY A 39 -10.22 -12.70 -4.53
C GLY A 39 -10.06 -13.52 -3.25
N ILE A 40 -10.17 -12.93 -2.05
CA ILE A 40 -10.18 -13.66 -0.78
C ILE A 40 -11.49 -14.44 -0.61
N PHE A 41 -12.61 -13.83 -1.01
CA PHE A 41 -13.92 -14.45 -0.96
C PHE A 41 -14.53 -14.53 -2.36
N SER A 42 -15.32 -15.58 -2.62
CA SER A 42 -16.21 -15.60 -3.78
C SER A 42 -17.59 -16.14 -3.43
N GLU A 43 -18.60 -15.51 -4.03
CA GLU A 43 -20.02 -15.89 -3.91
C GLU A 43 -20.55 -15.96 -2.46
N GLY A 44 -19.87 -15.32 -1.50
CA GLY A 44 -20.17 -15.41 -0.07
C GLY A 44 -20.14 -16.85 0.47
N LYS A 45 -19.47 -17.78 -0.20
CA LYS A 45 -19.46 -19.20 0.15
C LYS A 45 -18.05 -19.78 0.18
N HIS A 46 -17.15 -19.23 -0.62
CA HIS A 46 -15.80 -19.74 -0.74
C HIS A 46 -14.82 -18.74 -0.16
N PHE A 47 -13.89 -19.25 0.64
CA PHE A 47 -12.70 -18.55 1.07
C PHE A 47 -11.52 -19.14 0.31
N HIS A 48 -10.62 -18.29 -0.18
CA HIS A 48 -9.47 -18.66 -1.00
C HIS A 48 -8.17 -18.48 -0.19
N PRO A 49 -7.64 -19.56 0.44
CA PRO A 49 -6.52 -19.43 1.37
C PRO A 49 -5.25 -18.90 0.74
N CYS A 50 -4.96 -19.29 -0.51
CA CYS A 50 -3.76 -18.81 -1.21
C CYS A 50 -3.82 -17.29 -1.44
N ALA A 51 -4.94 -16.77 -1.94
CA ALA A 51 -5.13 -15.33 -2.14
C ALA A 51 -5.03 -14.56 -0.82
N PHE A 52 -5.58 -15.11 0.26
CA PHE A 52 -5.44 -14.53 1.60
C PHE A 52 -3.98 -14.49 2.07
N LEU A 53 -3.23 -15.59 1.95
CA LEU A 53 -1.83 -15.64 2.39
C LEU A 53 -0.92 -14.74 1.55
N GLU A 54 -1.14 -14.68 0.24
CA GLU A 54 -0.45 -13.73 -0.65
C GLU A 54 -0.73 -12.29 -0.24
N THR A 55 -1.97 -11.97 0.09
CA THR A 55 -2.38 -10.66 0.59
C THR A 55 -1.70 -10.32 1.91
N VAL A 56 -1.69 -11.25 2.88
CA VAL A 56 -1.01 -11.05 4.16
C VAL A 56 0.47 -10.77 3.96
N LYS A 57 1.12 -11.53 3.08
CA LYS A 57 2.52 -11.32 2.70
C LYS A 57 2.73 -9.91 2.13
N GLN A 58 1.90 -9.48 1.18
CA GLN A 58 2.00 -8.15 0.57
C GLN A 58 1.84 -7.03 1.60
N ILE A 59 0.86 -7.14 2.51
CA ILE A 59 0.66 -6.14 3.57
C ILE A 59 1.88 -6.07 4.48
N TYR A 60 2.42 -7.21 4.89
CA TYR A 60 3.60 -7.26 5.74
C TYR A 60 4.84 -6.66 5.04
N GLU A 61 5.08 -7.01 3.78
CA GLU A 61 6.17 -6.45 2.97
C GLU A 61 6.03 -4.93 2.81
N GLN A 62 4.81 -4.44 2.54
CA GLN A 62 4.53 -3.01 2.45
C GLN A 62 4.73 -2.30 3.79
N GLU A 63 4.23 -2.86 4.90
CA GLU A 63 4.40 -2.28 6.23
C GLU A 63 5.87 -2.18 6.60
N ALA A 64 6.64 -3.25 6.40
CA ALA A 64 8.08 -3.28 6.67
C ALA A 64 8.82 -2.20 5.84
N PHE A 65 8.47 -2.06 4.57
CA PHE A 65 9.04 -1.03 3.71
C PHE A 65 8.66 0.38 4.16
N VAL A 66 7.39 0.64 4.46
CA VAL A 66 6.91 1.95 4.94
C VAL A 66 7.59 2.34 6.24
N ARG A 67 7.75 1.39 7.18
CA ARG A 67 8.46 1.62 8.44
C ARG A 67 9.92 1.99 8.19
N MET A 68 10.62 1.25 7.33
CA MET A 68 11.98 1.62 6.93
C MET A 68 12.03 3.02 6.33
N LEU A 69 11.11 3.33 5.42
CA LEU A 69 11.06 4.64 4.77
C LEU A 69 10.87 5.76 5.80
N LEU A 70 9.93 5.61 6.74
CA LEU A 70 9.68 6.60 7.79
C LEU A 70 10.87 6.75 8.74
N ASP A 71 11.41 5.64 9.27
CA ASP A 71 12.50 5.65 10.25
C ASP A 71 13.79 6.26 9.70
N ARG A 72 13.96 6.21 8.38
CA ARG A 72 15.18 6.65 7.69
C ARG A 72 15.00 7.91 6.87
N SER A 73 13.80 8.48 6.82
CA SER A 73 13.57 9.75 6.12
C SER A 73 13.70 10.92 7.09
N THR A 74 14.32 12.01 6.63
CA THR A 74 14.31 13.30 7.32
C THR A 74 13.83 14.37 6.36
N THR A 75 13.05 15.31 6.87
CA THR A 75 12.63 16.50 6.12
C THR A 75 13.52 17.66 6.54
N LEU A 76 14.20 18.29 5.58
CA LEU A 76 14.98 19.50 5.80
C LEU A 76 14.04 20.71 5.92
N GLU A 77 14.54 21.83 6.45
CA GLU A 77 13.78 23.09 6.56
C GLU A 77 13.26 23.59 5.20
N SER A 78 13.94 23.23 4.10
CA SER A 78 13.53 23.52 2.73
C SER A 78 12.27 22.74 2.27
N GLY A 79 11.79 21.78 3.06
CA GLY A 79 10.75 20.83 2.68
C GLY A 79 11.27 19.60 1.91
N THR A 80 12.58 19.54 1.65
CA THR A 80 13.25 18.42 0.98
C THR A 80 13.22 17.17 1.87
N VAL A 81 12.78 16.04 1.35
CA VAL A 81 12.79 14.73 2.01
C VAL A 81 13.98 13.92 1.55
N LEU A 82 14.82 13.55 2.52
CA LEU A 82 16.03 12.77 2.34
C LEU A 82 15.89 11.41 3.01
N PHE A 83 16.16 10.33 2.28
CA PHE A 83 16.27 8.99 2.85
C PHE A 83 17.74 8.67 3.18
N LYS A 84 18.05 8.45 4.46
CA LYS A 84 19.39 8.17 4.98
C LYS A 84 19.81 6.73 4.66
N LEU A 85 20.89 6.56 3.90
CA LEU A 85 21.43 5.24 3.56
C LEU A 85 22.08 4.55 4.77
N TYR A 86 22.05 3.22 4.79
CA TYR A 86 22.75 2.41 5.78
C TYR A 86 24.27 2.56 5.57
N GLU A 87 25.01 2.72 6.67
CA GLU A 87 26.44 3.05 6.63
C GLU A 87 27.28 1.95 5.96
N ASP A 88 26.87 0.69 6.14
CA ASP A 88 27.57 -0.48 5.60
C ASP A 88 27.09 -0.89 4.20
N VAL A 89 26.24 -0.07 3.53
CA VAL A 89 25.70 -0.38 2.21
C VAL A 89 26.32 0.51 1.14
N GLU A 90 26.92 -0.12 0.13
CA GLU A 90 27.46 0.57 -1.03
C GLU A 90 26.36 0.91 -2.05
N VAL A 91 26.50 2.08 -2.68
CA VAL A 91 25.63 2.51 -3.78
C VAL A 91 26.21 1.98 -5.09
N GLY A 92 25.36 1.38 -5.92
CA GLY A 92 25.77 0.87 -7.23
C GLY A 92 26.38 1.97 -8.12
N THR A 93 27.42 1.62 -8.88
CA THR A 93 28.21 2.55 -9.71
C THR A 93 27.43 3.18 -10.87
N SER A 94 26.24 2.67 -11.18
CA SER A 94 25.33 3.22 -12.19
C SER A 94 24.40 4.32 -11.67
N THR A 95 24.52 4.71 -10.40
CA THR A 95 23.64 5.68 -9.76
C THR A 95 23.98 7.10 -10.21
N SER A 96 22.99 7.86 -10.67
CA SER A 96 23.16 9.26 -11.07
C SER A 96 23.52 10.16 -9.87
N ASP A 97 24.50 11.05 -10.03
CA ASP A 97 24.90 12.02 -9.01
C ASP A 97 23.74 12.93 -8.54
N GLY A 98 22.74 13.18 -9.40
CA GLY A 98 21.56 13.99 -9.04
C GLY A 98 20.58 13.30 -8.08
N LEU A 99 20.65 11.98 -7.96
CA LEU A 99 19.79 11.17 -7.07
C LEU A 99 20.30 11.16 -5.62
N MET A 100 21.59 11.39 -5.43
CA MET A 100 22.28 11.33 -4.14
C MET A 100 22.62 12.72 -3.61
N THR A 101 22.71 12.87 -2.30
CA THR A 101 23.31 14.04 -1.65
C THR A 101 24.01 13.65 -0.36
N VAL A 102 24.95 14.48 0.10
CA VAL A 102 25.62 14.31 1.39
C VAL A 102 25.14 15.40 2.33
N HIS A 103 24.62 14.99 3.49
CA HIS A 103 24.16 15.89 4.55
C HIS A 103 24.72 15.42 5.89
N GLY A 104 25.56 16.23 6.53
CA GLY A 104 26.25 15.87 7.77
C GLY A 104 27.10 14.60 7.63
N ASP A 105 27.92 14.54 6.58
CA ASP A 105 28.81 13.40 6.23
C ASP A 105 28.11 12.07 5.89
N ILE A 106 26.78 12.05 5.87
CA ILE A 106 26.01 10.86 5.54
C ILE A 106 25.38 10.99 4.16
N LYS A 107 25.45 9.91 3.37
CA LYS A 107 24.80 9.81 2.07
C LYS A 107 23.29 9.62 2.20
N HIS A 108 22.55 10.38 1.43
CA HIS A 108 21.10 10.34 1.38
C HIS A 108 20.61 10.23 -0.06
N VAL A 109 19.44 9.60 -0.23
CA VAL A 109 18.67 9.61 -1.48
C VAL A 109 17.68 10.76 -1.43
N ARG A 110 17.59 11.54 -2.52
CA ARG A 110 16.55 12.56 -2.68
C ARG A 110 15.23 11.90 -3.07
N VAL A 111 14.24 11.97 -2.19
CA VAL A 111 12.93 11.32 -2.45
C VAL A 111 12.12 12.09 -3.50
N GLU A 112 12.36 13.40 -3.69
CA GLU A 112 11.68 14.21 -4.73
C GLU A 112 12.00 13.79 -6.16
N TYR A 113 13.06 13.01 -6.40
CA TYR A 113 13.42 12.53 -7.74
C TYR A 113 12.23 11.81 -8.42
N LEU A 114 11.34 11.19 -7.64
CA LEU A 114 10.13 10.54 -8.12
C LEU A 114 9.06 11.52 -8.66
N GLN A 115 9.05 12.76 -8.18
CA GLN A 115 8.16 13.82 -8.66
C GLN A 115 8.72 14.48 -9.93
N GLU A 116 10.04 14.68 -9.98
CA GLU A 116 10.75 15.33 -11.10
C GLU A 116 10.83 14.42 -12.35
N HIS A 117 10.82 13.09 -12.17
CA HIS A 117 10.98 12.12 -13.26
C HIS A 117 9.81 11.15 -13.43
N ARG A 118 8.60 11.56 -13.03
CA ARG A 118 7.39 10.78 -13.27
C ARG A 118 7.21 10.57 -14.80
N PRO A 119 7.09 9.34 -15.31
CA PRO A 119 6.72 9.14 -16.71
C PRO A 119 5.35 9.78 -16.95
N PRO A 120 5.11 10.37 -18.14
CA PRO A 120 3.80 10.92 -18.47
C PRO A 120 2.75 9.82 -18.28
N SER A 121 1.71 10.12 -17.50
CA SER A 121 0.57 9.22 -17.31
C SER A 121 0.01 8.84 -18.68
N SER A 122 0.10 7.55 -19.01
CA SER A 122 -0.51 6.96 -20.21
C SER A 122 -2.02 6.91 -20.10
#